data_AF-A0A444UAV3-F1
#
_entry.id   AF-A0A444UAV3-F1
#
_cell.length_a   1.000
_cell.length_b   1.000
_cell.length_c   1.000
_cell.angle_alpha   90.00
_cell.angle_beta   90.00
_cell.angle_gamma   90.00
#
_symmetry.space_group_name_H-M   'P 1'
#
loop_
_entity.id
_entity.type
_entity.pdbx_description
1 polymer ?
#
loop_
_entity_poly.entity_id
_entity_poly.type
_entity_poly.pdbx_seq_one_letter_code
_entity_poly.pdbx_strand_id
1 'polypeptide(L)'
;NVYTVWKSFLEGTVQVSQSRSNICENYKNQISEPAKTLKLLKEQQLKKCIDQLTRIQSELQDTVKDLAKSKKKYFETEQMAHTVREKADIEAKSKLSLFHSRISLQKASVKLKAKRSDCNSKATHARNDYLLTLAAANAHQDRYYQTDLMNTMKVMQDFNQQLFLQENPVFHKAQVFHFQPSDSDMSRQLESETGTTEEHSLNKEARKWATRVAREHKNIIHNQRALEEYDTHGVVPTEQSRIELEQKVEEAKENIRKAEVS
;
A
#
# COMPACT_ATOMS: atom_id res chain seq x y z
N ASN A 1 -36.75 64.99 13.70
CA ASN A 1 -35.97 64.89 14.95
C ASN A 1 -34.63 64.23 14.62
N VAL A 2 -33.53 64.98 14.67
CA VAL A 2 -32.18 64.50 14.26
C VAL A 2 -31.62 63.46 15.24
N TYR A 3 -31.99 63.54 16.51
CA TYR A 3 -31.50 62.65 17.58
C TYR A 3 -31.89 61.19 17.36
N THR A 4 -33.13 60.92 16.94
CA THR A 4 -33.63 59.55 16.73
C THR A 4 -32.94 58.85 15.55
N VAL A 5 -32.63 59.61 14.49
CA VAL A 5 -31.88 59.12 13.33
C VAL A 5 -30.45 58.78 13.73
N TRP A 6 -29.79 59.67 14.48
CA TRP A 6 -28.43 59.44 14.98
C TRP A 6 -28.33 58.24 15.91
N LYS A 7 -29.29 58.08 16.83
CA LYS A 7 -29.37 56.91 17.72
C LYS A 7 -29.51 55.60 16.93
N SER A 8 -30.42 55.56 15.96
CA SER A 8 -30.65 54.37 15.11
C SER A 8 -29.40 54.02 14.29
N PHE A 9 -28.68 55.03 13.79
CA PHE A 9 -27.42 54.83 13.07
C PHE A 9 -26.32 54.23 13.96
N LEU A 10 -26.17 54.71 15.20
CA LEU A 10 -25.23 54.16 16.17
C LEU A 10 -25.58 52.72 16.55
N GLU A 11 -26.85 52.44 16.85
CA GLU A 11 -27.34 51.09 17.16
C GLU A 11 -27.09 50.11 16.00
N GLY A 12 -27.38 50.51 14.75
CA GLY A 12 -27.06 49.73 13.57
C GLY A 12 -25.56 49.49 13.38
N THR A 13 -24.73 50.49 13.66
CA THR A 13 -23.26 50.36 13.60
C THR A 13 -22.75 49.34 14.64
N VAL A 14 -23.29 49.36 15.85
CA VAL A 14 -22.99 48.37 16.91
C VAL A 14 -23.41 46.97 16.47
N GLN A 15 -24.61 46.81 15.91
CA GLN A 15 -25.10 45.51 15.45
C GLN A 15 -24.22 44.93 14.33
N VAL A 16 -23.79 45.75 13.37
CA VAL A 16 -22.88 45.34 12.30
C VAL A 16 -21.52 44.95 12.86
N SER A 17 -20.97 45.72 13.80
CA SER A 17 -19.71 45.41 14.47
C SER A 17 -19.78 44.06 15.21
N GLN A 18 -20.86 43.83 15.97
CA GLN A 18 -21.08 42.58 16.70
C GLN A 18 -21.21 41.39 15.75
N SER A 19 -21.98 41.54 14.67
CA SER A 19 -22.14 40.51 13.63
C SER A 19 -20.78 40.13 13.01
N ARG A 20 -19.96 41.12 12.67
CA ARG A 20 -18.59 40.89 12.16
C ARG A 20 -17.70 40.17 13.17
N SER A 21 -17.76 40.53 14.45
CA SER A 21 -17.01 39.83 15.51
C SER A 21 -17.42 38.36 15.61
N ASN A 22 -18.73 38.08 15.59
CA ASN A 22 -19.26 36.72 15.63
C ASN A 22 -18.82 35.89 14.41
N ILE A 23 -18.79 36.48 13.21
CA ILE A 23 -18.29 35.82 12.00
C ILE A 23 -16.79 35.50 12.14
N CYS A 24 -15.98 36.45 12.62
CA CYS A 24 -14.56 36.22 12.85
C CYS A 24 -14.29 35.11 13.86
N GLU A 25 -15.07 35.08 14.95
CA GLU A 25 -14.97 34.05 15.98
C GLU A 25 -15.39 32.67 15.44
N ASN A 26 -16.49 32.61 14.68
CA ASN A 26 -16.93 31.39 14.01
C ASN A 26 -15.88 30.89 13.01
N TYR A 27 -15.33 31.77 12.16
CA TYR A 27 -14.25 31.42 11.24
C TYR A 27 -13.04 30.85 11.97
N LYS A 28 -12.62 31.49 13.08
CA LYS A 28 -11.51 31.01 13.89
C LYS A 28 -11.78 29.60 14.42
N ASN A 29 -12.94 29.39 15.04
CA ASN A 29 -13.26 28.15 15.76
C ASN A 29 -13.61 26.98 14.83
N GLN A 30 -14.28 27.25 13.70
CA GLN A 30 -14.77 26.21 12.79
C GLN A 30 -13.84 25.93 11.60
N ILE A 31 -12.93 26.85 11.27
CA ILE A 31 -12.05 26.72 10.10
C ILE A 31 -10.57 26.79 10.50
N SER A 32 -10.15 27.89 11.14
CA SER A 32 -8.73 28.15 11.39
C SER A 32 -8.10 27.17 12.39
N GLU A 33 -8.71 26.95 13.55
CA GLU A 33 -8.18 26.04 14.58
C GLU A 33 -8.21 24.56 14.14
N PRO A 34 -9.30 24.03 13.54
CA PRO A 34 -9.28 22.68 12.96
C PRO A 34 -8.18 22.50 11.90
N ALA A 35 -8.02 23.46 10.99
CA ALA A 35 -6.97 23.39 9.97
C ALA A 35 -5.55 23.30 10.56
N LYS A 36 -5.27 24.04 11.65
CA LYS A 36 -4.00 23.93 12.37
C LYS A 36 -3.81 22.55 12.99
N THR A 37 -4.84 22.03 13.65
CA THR A 37 -4.82 20.68 14.25
C THR A 37 -4.54 19.62 13.19
N LEU A 38 -5.19 19.68 12.03
CA LEU A 38 -4.95 18.74 10.93
C LEU A 38 -3.53 18.80 10.41
N LYS A 39 -2.98 20.01 10.22
CA LYS A 39 -1.59 20.18 9.81
C LYS A 39 -0.65 19.51 10.80
N LEU A 40 -0.86 19.72 12.11
CA LEU A 40 -0.08 19.10 13.16
C LEU A 40 -0.19 17.56 13.12
N LEU A 41 -1.39 17.03 12.95
CA LEU A 41 -1.62 15.58 12.86
C LEU A 41 -0.90 14.96 11.65
N LYS A 42 -0.94 15.63 10.48
CA LYS A 42 -0.20 15.21 9.29
C LYS A 42 1.31 15.22 9.49
N GLU A 43 1.84 16.27 10.11
CA GLU A 43 3.27 16.37 10.43
C GLU A 43 3.72 15.27 11.40
N GLN A 44 2.92 15.00 12.44
CA GLN A 44 3.19 13.93 13.40
C GLN A 44 3.17 12.55 12.73
N GLN A 45 2.20 12.28 11.86
CA GLN A 45 2.12 11.00 11.16
C GLN A 45 3.28 10.84 10.17
N LEU A 46 3.61 11.88 9.41
CA LEU A 46 4.75 11.89 8.51
C LEU A 46 6.05 11.60 9.27
N LYS A 47 6.25 12.24 10.42
CA LYS A 47 7.42 12.01 11.27
C LYS A 47 7.53 10.55 11.71
N LYS A 48 6.44 9.93 12.16
CA LYS A 48 6.42 8.51 12.54
C LYS A 48 6.84 7.60 11.38
N CYS A 49 6.31 7.86 10.18
CA CYS A 49 6.64 7.11 8.96
C CYS A 49 8.12 7.27 8.58
N ILE A 50 8.65 8.50 8.61
CA ILE A 50 10.07 8.78 8.31
C ILE A 50 10.98 8.10 9.35
N ASP A 51 10.67 8.24 10.64
CA ASP A 51 11.48 7.65 11.71
C ASP A 51 11.49 6.11 11.59
N GLN A 52 10.38 5.49 11.17
CA GLN A 52 10.31 4.06 10.89
C GLN A 52 11.15 3.64 9.67
N LEU A 53 10.98 4.31 8.53
CA LEU A 53 11.74 4.01 7.32
C LEU A 53 13.25 4.20 7.54
N THR A 54 13.64 5.22 8.30
CA THR A 54 15.06 5.49 8.62
C THR A 54 15.67 4.31 9.38
N ARG A 55 14.94 3.70 10.34
CA ARG A 55 15.42 2.50 11.05
C ARG A 55 15.60 1.33 10.10
N ILE A 56 14.60 1.04 9.26
CA ILE A 56 14.65 -0.07 8.30
C ILE A 56 15.78 0.14 7.28
N GLN A 57 15.98 1.37 6.79
CA GLN A 57 17.09 1.71 5.90
C GLN A 57 18.45 1.50 6.55
N SER A 58 18.59 1.78 7.86
CA SER A 58 19.82 1.50 8.61
C SER A 58 20.09 -0.01 8.69
N GLU A 59 19.07 -0.83 8.97
CA GLU A 59 19.19 -2.29 9.02
C GLU A 59 19.57 -2.88 7.65
N LEU A 60 18.98 -2.36 6.56
CA LEU A 60 19.35 -2.73 5.19
C LEU A 60 20.80 -2.34 4.88
N GLN A 61 21.22 -1.14 5.28
CA GLN A 61 22.58 -0.66 5.09
C GLN A 61 23.60 -1.56 5.80
N ASP A 62 23.31 -2.01 7.02
CA ASP A 62 24.17 -2.94 7.76
C ASP A 62 24.29 -4.30 7.03
N THR A 63 23.19 -4.79 6.45
CA THR A 63 23.20 -6.02 5.66
C THR A 63 24.09 -5.90 4.41
N VAL A 64 23.98 -4.77 3.69
CA VAL A 64 24.83 -4.47 2.52
C VAL A 64 26.30 -4.32 2.92
N LYS A 65 26.58 -3.76 4.09
CA LYS A 65 27.93 -3.63 4.63
C LYS A 65 28.54 -5.00 4.93
N ASP A 66 27.78 -5.94 5.46
CA ASP A 66 28.26 -7.31 5.71
C ASP A 66 28.47 -8.11 4.42
N LEU A 67 27.64 -7.89 3.40
CA LEU A 67 27.89 -8.37 2.04
C LEU A 67 29.23 -7.86 1.50
N ALA A 68 29.51 -6.57 1.64
CA ALA A 68 30.76 -5.98 1.16
C ALA A 68 32.00 -6.57 1.87
N LYS A 69 31.91 -6.78 3.19
CA LYS A 69 32.99 -7.40 3.99
C LYS A 69 33.25 -8.85 3.58
N SER A 70 32.21 -9.67 3.49
CA SER A 70 32.31 -11.08 3.11
C SER A 70 32.81 -11.25 1.67
N LYS A 71 32.35 -10.40 0.74
CA LYS A 71 32.90 -10.32 -0.62
C LYS A 71 34.41 -10.07 -0.59
N LYS A 72 34.86 -9.02 0.09
CA LYS A 72 36.29 -8.69 0.17
C LYS A 72 37.12 -9.87 0.70
N LYS A 73 36.67 -10.50 1.78
CA LYS A 73 37.33 -11.67 2.39
C LYS A 73 37.39 -12.86 1.42
N TYR A 74 36.33 -13.12 0.66
CA TYR A 74 36.33 -14.15 -0.37
C TYR A 74 37.39 -13.89 -1.44
N PHE A 75 37.46 -12.67 -1.99
CA PHE A 75 38.46 -12.33 -3.01
C PHE A 75 39.90 -12.49 -2.49
N GLU A 76 40.18 -12.04 -1.27
CA GLU A 76 41.51 -12.17 -0.64
C GLU A 76 41.91 -13.64 -0.44
N THR A 77 40.99 -14.47 0.05
CA THR A 77 41.26 -15.89 0.33
C THR A 77 41.35 -16.74 -0.94
N GLU A 78 40.53 -16.45 -1.96
CA GLU A 78 40.60 -17.12 -3.26
C GLU A 78 41.90 -16.77 -4.00
N GLN A 79 42.34 -15.51 -3.96
CA GLN A 79 43.62 -15.11 -4.54
C GLN A 79 44.80 -15.85 -3.89
N MET A 80 44.77 -16.01 -2.57
CA MET A 80 45.78 -16.79 -1.85
C MET A 80 45.74 -18.27 -2.24
N ALA A 81 44.55 -18.88 -2.33
CA ALA A 81 44.39 -20.27 -2.77
C ALA A 81 44.90 -20.47 -4.21
N HIS A 82 44.57 -19.55 -5.13
CA HIS A 82 45.06 -19.54 -6.50
C HIS A 82 46.59 -19.56 -6.56
N THR A 83 47.24 -18.63 -5.86
CA THR A 83 48.70 -18.52 -5.81
C THR A 83 49.37 -19.81 -5.31
N VAL A 84 48.75 -20.49 -4.33
CA VAL A 84 49.26 -21.77 -3.81
C VAL A 84 49.04 -22.92 -4.81
N ARG A 85 47.93 -22.91 -5.56
CA ARG A 85 47.69 -23.89 -6.65
C ARG A 85 48.74 -23.76 -7.75
N GLU A 86 49.01 -22.53 -8.21
CA GLU A 86 50.04 -22.28 -9.24
C GLU A 86 51.43 -22.75 -8.80
N LYS A 87 51.82 -22.45 -7.56
CA LYS A 87 53.09 -22.94 -6.99
C LYS A 87 53.17 -24.46 -6.95
N ALA A 88 52.09 -25.12 -6.55
CA ALA A 88 52.03 -26.59 -6.51
C ALA A 88 52.10 -27.22 -7.90
N ASP A 89 51.48 -26.59 -8.89
CA ASP A 89 51.49 -27.08 -10.27
C ASP A 89 52.87 -26.87 -10.94
N ILE A 90 53.57 -25.77 -10.60
CA ILE A 90 54.97 -25.55 -11.00
C ILE A 90 55.88 -26.60 -10.36
N GLU A 91 55.77 -26.83 -9.04
CA GLU A 91 56.57 -27.83 -8.33
C GLU A 91 56.39 -29.23 -8.94
N ALA A 92 55.15 -29.62 -9.24
CA ALA A 92 54.82 -30.90 -9.87
C ALA A 92 55.42 -31.07 -11.27
N LYS A 93 55.58 -29.97 -12.02
CA LYS A 93 56.19 -29.97 -13.36
C LYS A 93 57.72 -29.90 -13.31
N SER A 94 58.29 -29.30 -12.27
CA SER A 94 59.75 -29.20 -12.12
C SER A 94 60.38 -30.55 -11.76
N LYS A 95 61.01 -31.22 -12.73
CA LYS A 95 61.85 -32.41 -12.49
C LYS A 95 63.13 -31.98 -11.76
N LEU A 96 63.09 -32.02 -10.43
CA LEU A 96 64.19 -31.95 -9.44
C LEU A 96 65.31 -30.90 -9.67
N SER A 97 65.43 -30.00 -8.70
CA SER A 97 66.67 -29.27 -8.41
C SER A 97 67.83 -30.25 -8.12
N LEU A 98 68.91 -30.18 -8.90
CA LEU A 98 70.12 -31.02 -8.77
C LEU A 98 70.86 -30.88 -7.42
N PHE A 99 70.47 -29.90 -6.59
CA PHE A 99 71.12 -29.58 -5.32
C PHE A 99 70.32 -30.02 -4.08
N HIS A 100 69.18 -30.70 -4.25
CA HIS A 100 68.33 -31.15 -3.13
C HIS A 100 68.14 -32.67 -3.10
N SER A 101 68.26 -33.26 -1.91
CA SER A 101 67.99 -34.69 -1.70
C SER A 101 66.52 -35.03 -1.96
N ARG A 102 66.26 -36.25 -2.44
CA ARG A 102 64.91 -36.81 -2.63
C ARG A 102 64.03 -36.67 -1.38
N ILE A 103 64.61 -36.83 -0.18
CA ILE A 103 63.86 -36.72 1.09
C ILE A 103 63.43 -35.28 1.38
N SER A 104 64.27 -34.28 1.09
CA SER A 104 63.92 -32.88 1.34
C SER A 104 62.84 -32.39 0.38
N LEU A 105 62.89 -32.83 -0.88
CA LEU A 105 61.84 -32.54 -1.87
C LEU A 105 60.51 -33.20 -1.52
N GLN A 106 60.53 -34.45 -1.03
CA GLN A 106 59.30 -35.11 -0.57
C GLN A 106 58.67 -34.37 0.63
N LYS A 107 59.48 -33.91 1.59
CA LYS A 107 58.98 -33.10 2.72
C LYS A 107 58.40 -31.75 2.27
N ALA A 108 59.06 -31.07 1.32
CA ALA A 108 58.56 -29.80 0.77
C ALA A 108 57.21 -30.00 0.05
N SER A 109 57.09 -31.04 -0.77
CA SER A 109 55.87 -31.38 -1.49
C SER A 109 54.70 -31.70 -0.55
N VAL A 110 54.94 -32.49 0.51
CA VAL A 110 53.92 -32.78 1.55
C VAL A 110 53.46 -31.49 2.23
N LYS A 111 54.40 -30.61 2.59
CA LYS A 111 54.09 -29.32 3.21
C LYS A 111 53.28 -28.42 2.27
N LEU A 112 53.62 -28.37 0.99
CA LEU A 112 52.89 -27.59 0.00
C LEU A 112 51.48 -28.16 -0.23
N LYS A 113 51.33 -29.49 -0.30
CA LYS A 113 50.03 -30.15 -0.41
C LYS A 113 49.13 -29.85 0.79
N ALA A 114 49.67 -29.89 2.01
CA ALA A 114 48.94 -29.51 3.22
C ALA A 114 48.50 -28.03 3.17
N LYS A 115 49.40 -27.12 2.79
CA LYS A 115 49.09 -25.69 2.62
C LYS A 115 48.02 -25.44 1.54
N ARG A 116 48.08 -26.16 0.41
CA ARG A 116 47.06 -26.10 -0.65
C ARG A 116 45.69 -26.52 -0.12
N SER A 117 45.63 -27.61 0.64
CA SER A 117 44.38 -28.07 1.26
C SER A 117 43.79 -27.04 2.22
N ASP A 118 44.61 -26.45 3.09
CA ASP A 118 44.18 -25.42 4.05
C ASP A 118 43.67 -24.14 3.34
N CYS A 119 44.43 -23.62 2.36
CA CYS A 119 44.00 -22.44 1.61
C CYS A 119 42.72 -22.68 0.81
N ASN A 120 42.57 -23.85 0.17
CA ASN A 120 41.34 -24.20 -0.55
C ASN A 120 40.13 -24.32 0.39
N SER A 121 40.32 -24.89 1.58
CA SER A 121 39.26 -24.98 2.59
C SER A 121 38.82 -23.59 3.05
N LYS A 122 39.77 -22.70 3.36
CA LYS A 122 39.50 -21.30 3.74
C LYS A 122 38.78 -20.52 2.65
N ALA A 123 39.21 -20.65 1.40
CA ALA A 123 38.56 -20.00 0.26
C ALA A 123 37.13 -20.54 0.04
N THR A 124 36.92 -21.85 0.18
CA THR A 124 35.59 -22.46 0.12
C THR A 124 34.66 -21.90 1.21
N HIS A 125 35.15 -21.81 2.44
CA HIS A 125 34.37 -21.25 3.55
C HIS A 125 34.03 -19.77 3.32
N ALA A 126 35.00 -18.95 2.90
CA ALA A 126 34.76 -17.54 2.61
C ALA A 126 33.80 -17.34 1.43
N ARG A 127 33.85 -18.20 0.41
CA ARG A 127 32.88 -18.20 -0.69
C ARG A 127 31.47 -18.52 -0.21
N ASN A 128 31.33 -19.55 0.64
CA ASN A 128 30.02 -19.92 1.19
C ASN A 128 29.44 -18.79 2.04
N ASP A 129 30.27 -18.16 2.89
CA ASP A 129 29.89 -16.97 3.67
C ASP A 129 29.42 -15.83 2.77
N TYR A 130 30.16 -15.51 1.70
CA TYR A 130 29.76 -14.50 0.71
C TYR A 130 28.45 -14.85 -0.01
N LEU A 131 28.22 -16.11 -0.37
CA LEU A 131 26.96 -16.53 -1.01
C LEU A 131 25.77 -16.39 -0.05
N LEU A 132 25.96 -16.68 1.23
CA LEU A 132 24.92 -16.54 2.25
C LEU A 132 24.58 -15.07 2.50
N THR A 133 25.58 -14.21 2.67
CA THR A 133 25.35 -12.76 2.85
C THR A 133 24.76 -12.12 1.60
N LEU A 134 25.10 -12.61 0.40
CA LEU A 134 24.49 -12.16 -0.85
C LEU A 134 23.01 -12.50 -0.91
N ALA A 135 22.64 -13.74 -0.58
CA ALA A 135 21.24 -14.15 -0.52
C ALA A 135 20.46 -13.33 0.53
N ALA A 136 21.04 -13.10 1.70
CA ALA A 136 20.44 -12.30 2.76
C ALA A 136 20.24 -10.83 2.34
N ALA A 137 21.24 -10.21 1.71
CA ALA A 137 21.14 -8.83 1.23
C ALA A 137 20.07 -8.65 0.14
N ASN A 138 20.00 -9.58 -0.82
CA ASN A 138 18.97 -9.55 -1.85
C ASN A 138 17.56 -9.72 -1.24
N ALA A 139 17.39 -10.68 -0.33
CA ALA A 139 16.10 -10.89 0.34
C ALA A 139 15.68 -9.67 1.18
N HIS A 140 16.62 -9.01 1.86
CA HIS A 140 16.33 -7.78 2.62
C HIS A 140 15.97 -6.62 1.69
N GLN A 141 16.68 -6.47 0.56
CA GLN A 141 16.36 -5.46 -0.45
C GLN A 141 14.96 -5.66 -1.04
N ASP A 142 14.62 -6.90 -1.40
CA ASP A 142 13.28 -7.23 -1.92
C ASP A 142 12.20 -6.91 -0.88
N ARG A 143 12.40 -7.29 0.38
CA ARG A 143 11.50 -6.95 1.48
C ARG A 143 11.33 -5.44 1.64
N TYR A 144 12.43 -4.68 1.61
CA TYR A 144 12.38 -3.23 1.76
C TYR A 144 11.48 -2.58 0.70
N TYR A 145 11.66 -2.93 -0.57
CA TYR A 145 10.90 -2.31 -1.67
C TYR A 145 9.48 -2.85 -1.78
N GLN A 146 9.28 -4.16 -1.66
CA GLN A 146 7.98 -4.80 -1.89
C GLN A 146 7.07 -4.73 -0.67
N THR A 147 7.63 -4.62 0.53
CA THR A 147 6.86 -4.67 1.78
C THR A 147 6.98 -3.38 2.57
N ASP A 148 8.18 -3.04 3.06
CA ASP A 148 8.32 -2.01 4.10
C ASP A 148 8.00 -0.60 3.58
N LEU A 149 8.48 -0.26 2.38
CA LEU A 149 8.18 1.01 1.72
C LEU A 149 6.70 1.11 1.34
N MET A 150 6.15 0.06 0.71
CA MET A 150 4.75 0.00 0.29
C MET A 150 3.79 0.12 1.47
N ASN A 151 4.08 -0.57 2.57
CA ASN A 151 3.28 -0.49 3.79
C ASN A 151 3.32 0.92 4.40
N THR A 152 4.47 1.57 4.40
CA THR A 152 4.59 2.93 4.94
C THR A 152 3.82 3.93 4.09
N MET A 153 3.91 3.82 2.76
CA MET A 153 3.12 4.65 1.83
C MET A 153 1.61 4.43 2.03
N LYS A 154 1.18 3.17 2.17
CA LYS A 154 -0.21 2.81 2.41
C LYS A 154 -0.73 3.42 3.72
N VAL A 155 0.01 3.29 4.82
CA VAL A 155 -0.36 3.90 6.10
C VAL A 155 -0.55 5.41 5.97
N MET A 156 0.31 6.08 5.20
CA MET A 156 0.18 7.52 4.94
C MET A 156 -1.06 7.86 4.10
N GLN A 157 -1.35 7.05 3.08
CA GLN A 157 -2.53 7.21 2.24
C GLN A 157 -3.82 6.99 3.04
N ASP A 158 -3.92 5.89 3.78
CA ASP A 158 -5.08 5.54 4.60
C ASP A 158 -5.35 6.63 5.65
N PHE A 159 -4.30 7.13 6.30
CA PHE A 159 -4.41 8.25 7.24
C PHE A 159 -4.95 9.52 6.58
N ASN A 160 -4.44 9.89 5.40
CA ASN A 160 -4.92 11.06 4.68
C ASN A 160 -6.38 10.90 4.22
N GLN A 161 -6.79 9.70 3.83
CA GLN A 161 -8.19 9.41 3.48
C GLN A 161 -9.12 9.51 4.70
N GLN A 162 -8.71 8.99 5.85
CA GLN A 162 -9.46 9.12 7.09
C GLN A 162 -9.63 10.58 7.51
N LEU A 163 -8.57 11.38 7.42
CA LEU A 163 -8.67 12.83 7.67
C LEU A 163 -9.59 13.52 6.67
N PHE A 164 -9.53 13.16 5.39
CA PHE A 164 -10.42 13.73 4.38
C PHE A 164 -11.89 13.43 4.69
N LEU A 165 -12.20 12.19 5.05
CA LEU A 165 -13.56 11.83 5.45
C LEU A 165 -13.98 12.65 6.66
N GLN A 166 -13.16 12.68 7.73
CA GLN A 166 -13.43 13.43 8.96
C GLN A 166 -13.79 14.91 8.71
N GLU A 167 -13.08 15.58 7.80
CA GLU A 167 -13.29 16.98 7.44
C GLU A 167 -14.54 17.23 6.59
N ASN A 168 -15.09 16.19 5.99
CA ASN A 168 -16.21 16.29 5.06
C ASN A 168 -17.38 15.44 5.57
N PRO A 169 -18.15 15.92 6.56
CA PRO A 169 -19.32 15.22 7.13
C PRO A 169 -20.32 14.71 6.09
N VAL A 170 -20.42 15.38 4.94
CA VAL A 170 -21.25 14.97 3.80
C VAL A 170 -20.96 13.54 3.33
N PHE A 171 -19.73 13.03 3.54
CA PHE A 171 -19.35 11.66 3.18
C PHE A 171 -19.58 10.63 4.29
N HIS A 172 -20.01 11.02 5.50
CA HIS A 172 -20.19 10.07 6.62
C HIS A 172 -21.58 9.48 6.72
N LYS A 173 -22.63 10.24 6.38
CA LYS A 173 -24.00 9.76 6.50
C LYS A 173 -24.93 10.54 5.58
N ALA A 174 -25.57 9.83 4.65
CA ALA A 174 -26.64 10.39 3.85
C ALA A 174 -27.78 10.86 4.77
N GLN A 175 -28.36 12.01 4.46
CA GLN A 175 -29.56 12.47 5.15
C GLN A 175 -30.69 11.49 4.87
N VAL A 176 -31.27 10.93 5.93
CA VAL A 176 -32.45 10.07 5.78
C VAL A 176 -33.61 10.97 5.41
N PHE A 177 -34.22 10.72 4.25
CA PHE A 177 -35.44 11.40 3.87
C PHE A 177 -36.58 10.91 4.77
N HIS A 178 -37.31 11.85 5.35
CA HIS A 178 -38.49 11.56 6.16
C HIS A 178 -39.74 11.96 5.39
N PHE A 179 -40.81 11.19 5.56
CA PHE A 179 -42.12 11.56 5.05
C PHE A 179 -42.54 12.92 5.62
N GLN A 180 -42.88 13.86 4.74
CA GLN A 180 -43.33 15.21 5.10
C GLN A 180 -44.82 15.34 4.80
N PRO A 181 -45.68 15.14 5.81
CA PRO A 181 -47.12 15.21 5.68
C PRO A 181 -47.60 16.64 5.49
N SER A 182 -48.73 16.81 4.79
CA SER A 182 -49.46 18.07 4.82
C SER A 182 -50.04 18.30 6.22
N ASP A 183 -50.29 19.56 6.57
CA ASP A 183 -50.87 19.94 7.89
C ASP A 183 -52.23 19.27 8.15
N SER A 184 -52.94 18.89 7.09
CA SER A 184 -54.22 18.17 7.15
C SER A 184 -54.09 16.65 7.15
N ASP A 185 -52.89 16.09 6.96
CA ASP A 185 -52.66 14.65 6.81
C ASP A 185 -52.14 14.01 8.11
N MET A 186 -52.99 13.17 8.69
CA MET A 186 -52.71 12.43 9.93
C MET A 186 -52.07 11.06 9.66
N SER A 187 -52.04 10.58 8.42
CA SER A 187 -51.51 9.26 8.09
C SER A 187 -49.98 9.27 8.03
N ARG A 188 -49.37 8.13 8.39
CA ARG A 188 -47.92 7.92 8.41
C ARG A 188 -47.53 6.53 7.90
N GLN A 189 -48.50 5.75 7.44
CA GLN A 189 -48.34 4.35 7.11
C GLN A 189 -49.05 4.05 5.80
N LEU A 190 -48.66 2.94 5.15
CA LEU A 190 -49.36 2.45 3.97
C LEU A 190 -50.76 2.00 4.36
N GLU A 191 -51.77 2.59 3.76
CA GLU A 191 -53.18 2.26 3.99
C GLU A 191 -53.69 1.35 2.86
N SER A 192 -54.38 0.28 3.24
CA SER A 192 -55.10 -0.59 2.31
C SER A 192 -56.59 -0.31 2.45
N GLU A 193 -57.21 0.27 1.43
CA GLU A 193 -58.68 0.33 1.35
C GLU A 193 -59.21 -1.04 0.91
N THR A 194 -60.06 -1.67 1.73
CA THR A 194 -60.60 -3.01 1.44
C THR A 194 -61.76 -2.93 0.45
N GLY A 195 -61.71 -3.73 -0.61
CA GLY A 195 -62.82 -3.91 -1.55
C GLY A 195 -62.94 -2.88 -2.68
N THR A 196 -61.96 -1.99 -2.86
CA THR A 196 -61.92 -1.01 -3.96
C THR A 196 -60.87 -1.38 -5.02
N THR A 197 -60.97 -0.77 -6.21
CA THR A 197 -59.99 -0.92 -7.32
C THR A 197 -58.56 -0.55 -6.90
N GLU A 198 -58.39 0.22 -5.82
CA GLU A 198 -57.10 0.69 -5.31
C GLU A 198 -56.32 -0.38 -4.52
N GLU A 199 -56.99 -1.32 -3.84
CA GLU A 199 -56.37 -2.50 -3.20
C GLU A 199 -55.61 -3.37 -4.22
N HIS A 200 -56.18 -3.47 -5.43
CA HIS A 200 -55.60 -4.19 -6.54
C HIS A 200 -54.43 -3.42 -7.17
N SER A 201 -54.36 -2.11 -6.98
CA SER A 201 -53.28 -1.25 -7.48
C SER A 201 -51.97 -1.48 -6.72
N LEU A 202 -52.01 -1.45 -5.38
CA LEU A 202 -50.83 -1.71 -4.53
C LEU A 202 -50.28 -3.12 -4.76
N ASN A 203 -51.16 -4.13 -4.80
CA ASN A 203 -50.78 -5.51 -5.09
C ASN A 203 -50.19 -5.69 -6.50
N LYS A 204 -50.73 -4.99 -7.50
CA LYS A 204 -50.17 -4.99 -8.86
C LYS A 204 -48.79 -4.36 -8.89
N GLU A 205 -48.58 -3.25 -8.17
CA GLU A 205 -47.28 -2.58 -8.09
C GLU A 205 -46.26 -3.44 -7.35
N ALA A 206 -46.64 -4.06 -6.22
CA ALA A 206 -45.78 -5.00 -5.49
C ALA A 206 -45.31 -6.16 -6.38
N ARG A 207 -46.19 -6.73 -7.21
CA ARG A 207 -45.83 -7.78 -8.18
C ARG A 207 -44.85 -7.29 -9.25
N LYS A 208 -45.00 -6.05 -9.73
CA LYS A 208 -44.04 -5.45 -10.67
C LYS A 208 -42.66 -5.31 -10.04
N TRP A 209 -42.58 -4.79 -8.81
CA TRP A 209 -41.34 -4.67 -8.06
C TRP A 209 -40.69 -6.03 -7.83
N ALA A 210 -41.45 -7.03 -7.38
CA ALA A 210 -40.93 -8.39 -7.18
C ALA A 210 -40.36 -9.00 -8.47
N THR A 211 -41.04 -8.79 -9.61
CA THR A 211 -40.57 -9.26 -10.92
C THR A 211 -39.30 -8.52 -11.36
N ARG A 212 -39.20 -7.22 -11.08
CA ARG A 212 -37.98 -6.43 -11.35
C ARG A 212 -36.82 -6.91 -10.49
N VAL A 213 -37.00 -7.04 -9.17
CA VAL A 213 -35.96 -7.55 -8.25
C VAL A 213 -35.47 -8.92 -8.69
N ALA A 214 -36.37 -9.84 -9.07
CA ALA A 214 -35.98 -11.16 -9.56
C ALA A 214 -35.18 -11.11 -10.88
N ARG A 215 -35.44 -10.12 -11.74
CA ARG A 215 -34.67 -9.88 -12.96
C ARG A 215 -33.29 -9.32 -12.65
N GLU A 216 -33.22 -8.28 -11.84
CA GLU A 216 -31.95 -7.64 -11.47
C GLU A 216 -31.07 -8.59 -10.67
N HIS A 217 -31.65 -9.44 -9.81
CA HIS A 217 -30.91 -10.49 -9.12
C HIS A 217 -30.25 -11.49 -10.09
N LYS A 218 -30.95 -11.87 -11.17
CA LYS A 218 -30.36 -12.70 -12.24
C LYS A 218 -29.26 -11.95 -12.99
N ASN A 219 -29.43 -10.64 -13.24
CA ASN A 219 -28.40 -9.80 -13.85
C ASN A 219 -27.13 -9.73 -12.98
N ILE A 220 -27.29 -9.56 -11.67
CA ILE A 220 -26.17 -9.56 -10.72
C ILE A 220 -25.42 -10.89 -10.78
N ILE A 221 -26.13 -12.02 -10.65
CA ILE A 221 -25.52 -13.36 -10.71
C ILE A 221 -24.79 -13.57 -12.04
N HIS A 222 -25.37 -13.16 -13.16
CA HIS A 222 -24.75 -13.29 -14.47
C HIS A 222 -23.44 -12.51 -14.58
N ASN A 223 -23.43 -11.24 -14.16
CA ASN A 223 -22.23 -10.40 -14.19
C ASN A 223 -21.18 -10.85 -13.16
N GLN A 224 -21.59 -11.38 -12.00
CA GLN A 224 -20.68 -11.98 -11.03
C GLN A 224 -19.96 -13.20 -11.61
N ARG A 225 -20.69 -14.09 -12.30
CA ARG A 225 -20.08 -15.24 -13.01
C ARG A 225 -19.15 -14.79 -14.13
N ALA A 226 -19.52 -13.76 -14.89
CA ALA A 226 -18.64 -13.21 -15.92
C ALA A 226 -17.32 -12.67 -15.31
N LEU A 227 -17.37 -12.03 -14.13
CA LEU A 227 -16.17 -11.60 -13.41
C LEU A 227 -15.31 -12.78 -12.96
N GLU A 228 -15.90 -13.85 -12.44
CA GLU A 228 -15.17 -15.08 -12.09
C GLU A 228 -14.51 -15.72 -13.33
N GLU A 229 -15.22 -15.76 -14.47
CA GLU A 229 -14.66 -16.24 -15.73
C GLU A 229 -13.46 -15.38 -16.16
N TYR A 230 -13.55 -14.06 -16.10
CA TYR A 230 -12.43 -13.17 -16.44
C TYR A 230 -11.21 -13.37 -15.55
N ASP A 231 -11.40 -13.65 -14.26
CA ASP A 231 -10.30 -13.90 -13.32
C ASP A 231 -9.58 -15.24 -13.61
N THR A 232 -10.31 -16.24 -14.12
CA THR A 232 -9.74 -17.55 -14.48
C THR A 232 -8.99 -17.58 -15.81
N HIS A 233 -9.19 -16.60 -16.71
CA HIS A 233 -8.60 -16.62 -18.06
C HIS A 233 -7.09 -16.32 -18.14
N GLY A 234 -6.42 -16.05 -17.01
CA GLY A 234 -4.95 -15.91 -16.96
C GLY A 234 -4.40 -14.73 -17.78
N VAL A 235 -3.06 -14.64 -17.85
CA VAL A 235 -2.37 -13.50 -18.49
C VAL A 235 -2.67 -13.46 -19.99
N VAL A 236 -3.38 -12.43 -20.42
CA VAL A 236 -3.72 -12.22 -21.82
C VAL A 236 -2.45 -11.87 -22.63
N PRO A 237 -2.17 -12.51 -23.79
CA PRO A 237 -0.86 -12.42 -24.44
C PRO A 237 -0.52 -11.06 -25.07
N THR A 238 -1.53 -10.21 -25.31
CA THR A 238 -1.36 -8.94 -26.00
C THR A 238 -1.93 -7.78 -25.19
N GLU A 239 -1.30 -6.62 -25.32
CA GLU A 239 -1.74 -5.38 -24.68
C GLU A 239 -3.17 -5.01 -25.07
N GLN A 240 -3.53 -5.17 -26.35
CA GLN A 240 -4.85 -4.88 -26.87
C GLN A 240 -5.93 -5.75 -26.22
N SER A 241 -5.68 -7.06 -26.12
CA SER A 241 -6.61 -7.98 -25.49
C SER A 241 -6.70 -7.78 -23.96
N ARG A 242 -5.66 -7.23 -23.32
CA ARG A 242 -5.71 -6.83 -21.91
C ARG A 242 -6.64 -5.63 -21.69
N ILE A 243 -6.54 -4.61 -22.56
CA ILE A 243 -7.42 -3.43 -22.52
C ILE A 243 -8.89 -3.83 -22.71
N GLU A 244 -9.17 -4.72 -23.66
CA GLU A 244 -10.53 -5.23 -23.89
C GLU A 244 -11.08 -6.03 -22.70
N LEU A 245 -10.23 -6.78 -22.00
CA LEU A 245 -10.61 -7.49 -20.79
C LEU A 245 -10.91 -6.52 -19.65
N GLU A 246 -10.06 -5.51 -19.43
CA GLU A 246 -10.28 -4.46 -18.43
C GLU A 246 -11.61 -3.74 -18.66
N GLN A 247 -11.93 -3.41 -19.92
CA GLN A 247 -13.20 -2.77 -20.27
C GLN A 247 -14.41 -3.65 -19.93
N LYS A 248 -14.35 -4.96 -20.24
CA LYS A 248 -15.42 -5.92 -19.91
C LYS A 248 -15.60 -6.10 -18.40
N VAL A 249 -14.50 -6.10 -17.64
CA VAL A 249 -14.53 -6.18 -16.18
C VAL A 249 -15.22 -4.94 -15.59
N GLU A 250 -14.86 -3.74 -16.06
CA GLU A 250 -15.49 -2.50 -15.60
C GLU A 250 -16.96 -2.42 -16.00
N GLU A 251 -17.33 -2.86 -17.20
CA GLU A 251 -18.72 -2.94 -17.63
C GLU A 251 -19.53 -3.90 -16.75
N ALA A 252 -19.00 -5.08 -16.44
CA ALA A 252 -19.66 -6.05 -15.57
C ALA A 252 -19.87 -5.50 -14.14
N LYS A 253 -18.87 -4.83 -13.57
CA LYS A 253 -18.98 -4.15 -12.27
C LYS A 253 -20.05 -3.05 -12.30
N GLU A 254 -20.07 -2.24 -13.35
CA GLU A 254 -21.05 -1.16 -13.50
C GLU A 254 -22.47 -1.70 -13.68
N ASN A 255 -22.64 -2.83 -14.38
CA ASN A 255 -23.92 -3.50 -14.52
C ASN A 255 -24.43 -4.05 -13.18
N ILE A 256 -23.55 -4.64 -12.35
CA ILE A 256 -23.90 -5.06 -10.98
C ILE A 256 -24.35 -3.85 -10.18
N ARG A 257 -23.56 -2.78 -10.17
CA ARG A 257 -23.86 -1.54 -9.43
C ARG A 257 -25.22 -0.95 -9.83
N LYS A 258 -25.55 -0.94 -11.13
CA LYS A 258 -26.85 -0.49 -11.63
C LYS A 258 -27.99 -1.39 -11.18
N ALA A 259 -27.79 -2.71 -11.24
CA ALA A 259 -28.79 -3.69 -10.83
C ALA A 259 -29.09 -3.64 -9.31
N GLU A 260 -28.09 -3.32 -8.47
CA GLU A 260 -28.26 -3.15 -7.03
C GLU A 260 -29.15 -1.95 -6.63
N VAL A 261 -29.28 -0.95 -7.52
CA VAL A 261 -30.02 0.30 -7.26
C VAL A 261 -31.31 0.45 -8.09
N SER A 262 -31.68 -0.57 -8.88
CA SER A 262 -32.82 -0.54 -9.84
C SER A 262 -34.05 -1.28 -9.35
#